data_AF-X1EJQ8-F1
#
_entry.id   AF-X1EJQ8-F1
#
_cell.length_a   1.000
_cell.length_b   1.000
_cell.length_c   1.000
_cell.angle_alpha   90.00
_cell.angle_beta   90.00
_cell.angle_gamma   90.00
#
_symmetry.space_group_name_H-M   'P 1'
#
loop_
_entity.id
_entity.type
_entity.pdbx_description
1 polymer ?
#
loop_
_entity_poly.entity_id
_entity_poly.type
_entity_poly.pdbx_seq_one_letter_code
_entity_poly.pdbx_strand_id
1 'polypeptide(L)'
;AFFERSQRALAELDEAERSVAAGAAPRGRVRVNCSVVFGQCLLMPALPKFLARYPEVTLDVDLTDRVVDLVDERADVAMRHGRLPSSRLVARHLGDSRKAIVAAPAYLRRHGTPTIVKELEKHVRLGFNYAHSTETWPLRERRGGTASLPINGPAR
;
A
#
# COMPACT_ATOMS: atom_id res chain seq x y z
N ALA A 1 -1.80 -5.31 -20.36
CA ALA A 1 -2.31 -4.81 -21.65
C ALA A 1 -3.52 -3.88 -21.50
N PHE A 2 -4.77 -4.37 -21.35
CA PHE A 2 -5.96 -3.48 -21.25
C PHE A 2 -5.92 -2.59 -20.01
N PHE A 3 -5.67 -3.16 -18.83
CA PHE A 3 -5.57 -2.41 -17.57
C PHE A 3 -4.49 -1.31 -17.59
N GLU A 4 -3.30 -1.60 -18.10
CA GLU A 4 -2.22 -0.62 -18.23
C GLU A 4 -2.56 0.49 -19.23
N ARG A 5 -3.23 0.14 -20.35
CA ARG A 5 -3.71 1.13 -21.33
C ARG A 5 -4.82 2.00 -20.75
N SER A 6 -5.75 1.42 -19.99
CA SER A 6 -6.80 2.17 -19.30
C SER A 6 -6.22 3.11 -18.24
N GLN A 7 -5.20 2.68 -17.47
CA GLN A 7 -4.52 3.57 -16.52
C GLN A 7 -3.80 4.73 -17.21
N ARG A 8 -3.14 4.47 -18.35
CA ARG A 8 -2.45 5.51 -19.11
C ARG A 8 -3.44 6.54 -19.68
N ALA A 9 -4.54 6.08 -20.27
CA ALA A 9 -5.57 6.97 -20.81
C ALA A 9 -6.22 7.82 -19.71
N LEU A 10 -6.47 7.27 -18.52
CA LEU A 10 -6.98 8.03 -17.38
C LEU A 10 -5.94 9.06 -16.87
N ALA A 11 -4.66 8.69 -16.84
CA ALA A 11 -3.61 9.63 -16.46
C ALA A 11 -3.44 10.78 -17.47
N GLU A 12 -3.65 10.53 -18.76
CA GLU A 12 -3.63 11.55 -19.82
C GLU A 12 -4.85 12.48 -19.72
N LEU A 13 -6.04 11.95 -19.40
CA LEU A 13 -7.24 12.74 -19.18
C LEU A 13 -7.11 13.64 -17.94
N ASP A 14 -6.60 13.09 -16.82
CA ASP A 14 -6.28 13.85 -15.62
C ASP A 14 -5.30 15.00 -15.92
N GLU A 15 -4.30 14.77 -16.77
CA GLU A 15 -3.32 15.77 -17.15
C GLU A 15 -3.96 16.88 -18.02
N ALA A 16 -4.88 16.50 -18.91
CA ALA A 16 -5.66 17.45 -19.71
C ALA A 16 -6.56 18.32 -18.81
N GLU A 17 -7.26 17.75 -17.83
CA GLU A 17 -8.06 18.53 -16.87
C GLU A 17 -7.21 19.47 -16.01
N ARG A 18 -6.03 19.02 -15.55
CA ARG A 18 -5.06 19.87 -14.84
C ARG A 18 -4.54 21.00 -15.71
N SER A 19 -4.39 20.78 -17.02
CA SER A 19 -3.96 21.82 -17.96
C SER A 19 -4.97 22.96 -18.09
N VAL A 20 -6.27 22.68 -17.87
CA VAL A 20 -7.34 23.69 -17.85
C VAL A 20 -7.38 24.44 -16.50
N ALA A 21 -7.07 23.75 -15.40
CA ALA A 21 -6.92 24.35 -14.07
C ALA A 21 -5.59 25.13 -13.89
N ALA A 22 -4.68 25.09 -14.87
CA ALA A 22 -3.30 25.57 -14.78
C ALA A 22 -3.12 27.09 -14.63
N GLY A 23 -4.20 27.88 -14.60
CA GLY A 23 -4.13 29.32 -14.39
C GLY A 23 -3.71 29.75 -12.98
N ALA A 24 -3.83 28.87 -11.98
CA ALA A 24 -3.48 29.16 -10.59
C ALA A 24 -2.40 28.21 -10.07
N ALA A 25 -1.33 28.76 -9.49
CA ALA A 25 -0.31 27.98 -8.81
C ALA A 25 -0.91 27.23 -7.60
N PRO A 26 -0.59 25.93 -7.40
CA PRO A 26 -1.04 25.17 -6.24
C PRO A 26 -0.56 25.82 -4.93
N ARG A 27 -1.49 26.04 -4.00
CA ARG A 27 -1.22 26.67 -2.70
C ARG A 27 -2.21 26.20 -1.63
N GLY A 28 -1.84 26.36 -0.37
CA GLY A 28 -2.68 26.02 0.78
C GLY A 28 -2.27 24.73 1.48
N ARG A 29 -3.11 24.26 2.40
CA ARG A 29 -2.83 23.08 3.21
C ARG A 29 -3.45 21.84 2.59
N VAL A 30 -2.69 20.74 2.56
CA VAL A 30 -3.16 19.42 2.16
C VAL A 30 -2.87 18.43 3.29
N ARG A 31 -3.90 17.76 3.78
CA ARG A 31 -3.81 16.67 4.74
C ARG A 31 -3.66 15.35 4.01
N VAL A 32 -2.52 14.70 4.21
CA VAL A 32 -2.17 13.43 3.58
C VAL A 32 -2.13 12.36 4.66
N ASN A 33 -2.93 11.33 4.45
CA ASN A 33 -2.90 10.15 5.29
C ASN A 33 -2.28 8.98 4.51
N CYS A 34 -1.39 8.21 5.14
CA CYS A 34 -0.64 7.17 4.45
C CYS A 34 -0.30 5.98 5.34
N SER A 35 -0.25 4.76 4.77
CA SER A 35 0.32 3.60 5.48
C SER A 35 1.79 3.86 5.84
N VAL A 36 2.24 3.38 6.99
CA VAL A 36 3.57 3.72 7.54
C VAL A 36 4.68 3.36 6.57
N VAL A 37 4.64 2.14 6.02
CA VAL A 37 5.67 1.65 5.08
C VAL A 37 5.71 2.48 3.80
N PHE A 38 4.56 2.83 3.22
CA PHE A 38 4.51 3.67 2.02
C PHE A 38 5.01 5.08 2.33
N GLY A 39 4.61 5.62 3.49
CA GLY A 39 5.05 6.91 4.00
C GLY A 39 6.57 6.99 4.03
N GLN A 40 7.21 6.05 4.72
CA GLN A 40 8.66 6.00 4.89
C GLN A 40 9.42 5.72 3.60
N CYS A 41 8.95 4.77 2.79
CA CYS A 41 9.71 4.30 1.62
C CYS A 41 9.50 5.16 0.36
N LEU A 42 8.36 5.84 0.22
CA LEU A 42 7.97 6.50 -1.03
C LEU A 42 7.57 7.96 -0.85
N LEU A 43 6.70 8.26 0.13
CA LEU A 43 6.20 9.63 0.30
C LEU A 43 7.29 10.56 0.83
N MET A 44 7.87 10.23 1.99
CA MET A 44 8.88 11.08 2.65
C MET A 44 10.08 11.39 1.75
N PRO A 45 10.65 10.43 0.99
CA PRO A 45 11.72 10.73 0.04
C PRO A 45 11.30 11.66 -1.12
N ALA A 46 10.02 11.67 -1.49
CA ALA A 46 9.50 12.50 -2.58
C ALA A 46 9.15 13.95 -2.15
N LEU A 47 8.89 14.16 -0.85
CA LEU A 47 8.43 15.46 -0.33
C LEU A 47 9.39 16.63 -0.62
N PRO A 48 10.73 16.51 -0.46
CA PRO A 48 11.63 17.63 -0.72
C PRO A 48 11.51 18.17 -2.14
N LYS A 49 11.45 17.28 -3.14
CA LYS A 49 11.27 17.66 -4.54
C LYS A 49 9.90 18.28 -4.79
N PHE A 50 8.86 17.76 -4.15
CA PHE A 50 7.50 18.28 -4.27
C PHE A 50 7.37 19.69 -3.69
N LEU A 51 7.87 19.90 -2.46
CA LEU A 51 7.80 21.19 -1.77
C LEU A 51 8.69 22.25 -2.44
N ALA A 52 9.82 21.86 -3.02
CA ALA A 52 10.63 22.76 -3.84
C ALA A 52 9.89 23.22 -5.12
N ARG A 53 9.05 22.36 -5.71
CA ARG A 53 8.24 22.68 -6.88
C ARG A 53 7.00 23.50 -6.53
N TYR A 54 6.44 23.33 -5.33
CA TYR A 54 5.21 23.98 -4.87
C TYR A 54 5.41 24.60 -3.47
N PRO A 55 6.14 25.72 -3.36
CA PRO A 55 6.54 26.30 -2.07
C PRO A 55 5.38 26.88 -1.25
N GLU A 56 4.26 27.21 -1.89
CA GLU A 56 3.04 27.71 -1.23
C GLU A 56 2.12 26.58 -0.71
N VAL A 57 2.50 25.32 -0.94
CA VAL A 57 1.79 24.16 -0.39
C VAL A 57 2.39 23.78 0.95
N THR A 58 1.51 23.61 1.94
CA THR A 58 1.86 23.05 3.25
C THR A 58 1.25 21.65 3.37
N LEU A 59 2.03 20.70 3.85
CA LEU A 59 1.59 19.31 4.02
C LEU A 59 1.44 18.99 5.50
N ASP A 60 0.32 18.39 5.84
CA ASP A 60 0.03 17.80 7.14
C ASP A 60 -0.05 16.28 6.93
N VAL A 61 0.99 15.54 7.34
CA VAL A 61 1.14 14.13 6.98
C VAL A 61 1.00 13.24 8.20
N ASP A 62 -0.01 12.36 8.16
CA ASP A 62 -0.23 11.33 9.16
C ASP A 62 0.11 9.95 8.60
N LEU A 63 0.90 9.19 9.36
CA LEU A 63 1.35 7.84 8.99
C LEU A 63 0.76 6.81 9.96
N THR A 64 -0.19 6.01 9.45
CA THR A 64 -0.92 5.03 10.26
C THR A 64 -1.31 3.81 9.44
N ASP A 65 -1.13 2.61 10.00
CA ASP A 65 -1.58 1.36 9.37
C ASP A 65 -2.96 0.91 9.87
N ARG A 66 -3.61 1.68 10.74
CA ARG A 66 -4.99 1.42 11.15
C ARG A 66 -5.91 1.53 9.92
N VAL A 67 -6.94 0.69 9.86
CA VAL A 67 -8.07 0.91 8.95
C VAL A 67 -8.90 2.01 9.58
N VAL A 68 -8.85 3.19 8.98
CA VAL A 68 -9.51 4.41 9.43
C VAL A 68 -10.31 4.94 8.27
N ASP A 69 -11.53 5.37 8.54
CA ASP A 69 -12.34 6.07 7.56
C ASP A 69 -11.67 7.40 7.25
N LEU A 70 -11.39 7.65 5.98
CA LEU A 70 -10.76 8.88 5.52
C LEU A 70 -11.64 10.11 5.79
N VAL A 71 -12.96 9.89 5.91
CA VAL A 71 -13.92 10.92 6.33
C VAL A 71 -13.71 11.29 7.79
N ASP A 72 -13.44 10.30 8.67
CA ASP A 72 -13.21 10.53 10.09
C ASP A 72 -11.86 11.22 10.35
N GLU A 73 -10.84 10.94 9.55
CA GLU A 73 -9.50 11.55 9.69
C GLU A 73 -9.35 12.93 9.03
N ARG A 74 -10.40 13.44 8.36
CA ARG A 74 -10.37 14.74 7.66
C ARG A 74 -9.19 14.88 6.69
N ALA A 75 -8.79 13.78 6.05
CA ALA A 75 -7.71 13.76 5.08
C ALA A 75 -8.22 14.19 3.70
N ASP A 76 -7.42 14.98 2.98
CA ASP A 76 -7.72 15.37 1.59
C ASP A 76 -7.32 14.26 0.63
N VAL A 77 -6.22 13.56 0.94
CA VAL A 77 -5.68 12.46 0.12
C VAL A 77 -5.22 11.32 1.02
N ALA A 78 -5.48 10.09 0.58
CA ALA A 78 -5.01 8.89 1.23
C ALA A 78 -4.19 7.99 0.31
N MET A 79 -3.07 7.51 0.82
CA MET A 79 -2.20 6.54 0.13
C MET A 79 -2.17 5.24 0.91
N ARG A 80 -2.88 4.24 0.41
CA ARG A 80 -3.09 2.95 1.09
C ARG A 80 -2.68 1.77 0.21
N HIS A 81 -2.20 0.70 0.84
CA HIS A 81 -1.96 -0.59 0.19
C HIS A 81 -3.17 -1.51 0.36
N GLY A 82 -3.49 -2.26 -0.69
CA GLY A 82 -4.55 -3.27 -0.68
C GLY A 82 -5.85 -2.79 -1.31
N ARG A 83 -6.87 -3.65 -1.22
CA ARG A 83 -8.16 -3.39 -1.86
C ARG A 83 -8.94 -2.38 -1.03
N LEU A 84 -9.26 -1.24 -1.62
CA LEU A 84 -10.11 -0.25 -0.99
C LEU A 84 -11.54 -0.83 -0.88
N PRO A 85 -12.19 -0.76 0.30
CA PRO A 85 -13.60 -1.11 0.41
C PRO A 85 -14.43 -0.19 -0.49
N SER A 86 -15.65 -0.64 -0.85
CA SER A 86 -16.57 0.18 -1.62
C SER A 86 -16.83 1.50 -0.88
N SER A 87 -16.52 2.61 -1.53
CA SER A 87 -16.71 3.95 -0.99
C SER A 87 -17.14 4.90 -2.10
N ARG A 88 -17.56 6.12 -1.73
CA ARG A 88 -17.81 7.22 -2.68
C ARG A 88 -16.51 7.94 -3.11
N LEU A 89 -15.36 7.47 -2.64
CA LEU A 89 -14.07 8.10 -2.91
C LEU A 89 -13.58 7.72 -4.30
N VAL A 90 -12.87 8.66 -4.94
CA VAL A 90 -12.15 8.40 -6.17
C VAL A 90 -10.82 7.71 -5.81
N ALA A 91 -10.62 6.50 -6.32
CA ALA A 91 -9.38 5.76 -6.12
C ALA A 91 -8.52 5.82 -7.38
N ARG A 92 -7.26 6.24 -7.23
CA ARG A 92 -6.25 6.20 -8.30
C ARG A 92 -5.21 5.13 -8.01
N HIS A 93 -4.99 4.23 -8.96
CA HIS A 93 -3.93 3.24 -8.87
C HIS A 93 -2.56 3.90 -9.03
N LEU A 94 -1.68 3.72 -8.04
CA LEU A 94 -0.31 4.27 -8.06
C LEU A 94 0.74 3.24 -8.48
N GLY A 95 0.46 1.95 -8.32
CA GLY A 95 1.38 0.88 -8.67
C GLY A 95 1.12 -0.41 -7.89
N ASP A 96 1.79 -1.47 -8.33
CA ASP A 96 1.71 -2.80 -7.73
C ASP A 96 2.95 -3.09 -6.86
N SER A 97 2.75 -3.77 -5.73
CA SER A 97 3.84 -4.29 -4.90
C SER A 97 3.80 -5.82 -4.84
N ARG A 98 4.98 -6.45 -4.78
CA ARG A 98 5.10 -7.90 -4.63
C ARG A 98 5.36 -8.23 -3.16
N LYS A 99 4.69 -9.27 -2.66
CA LYS A 99 4.96 -9.84 -1.33
C LYS A 99 5.92 -11.02 -1.45
N ALA A 100 6.82 -11.14 -0.49
CA ALA A 100 7.73 -12.27 -0.36
C ALA A 100 7.60 -12.88 1.05
N ILE A 101 7.73 -14.19 1.14
CA ILE A 101 7.91 -14.86 2.44
C ILE A 101 9.39 -14.80 2.76
N VAL A 102 9.71 -14.32 3.95
CA VAL A 102 11.08 -14.26 4.46
C VAL A 102 11.13 -14.88 5.85
N ALA A 103 12.29 -15.41 6.21
CA ALA A 103 12.56 -15.95 7.53
C ALA A 103 14.01 -15.66 7.90
N ALA A 104 14.28 -15.51 9.19
CA ALA A 104 15.65 -15.34 9.67
C ALA A 104 16.49 -16.58 9.34
N PRO A 105 17.75 -16.43 8.88
CA PRO A 105 18.61 -17.58 8.58
C PRO A 105 18.78 -18.54 9.78
N ALA A 106 18.83 -18.00 11.00
CA ALA A 106 18.91 -18.78 12.23
C ALA A 106 17.66 -19.66 12.48
N TYR A 107 16.48 -19.17 12.09
CA TYR A 107 15.23 -19.92 12.19
C TYR A 107 15.23 -21.09 11.19
N LEU A 108 15.61 -20.84 9.93
CA LEU A 108 15.64 -21.89 8.90
C LEU A 108 16.67 -22.98 9.21
N ARG A 109 17.82 -22.65 9.82
CA ARG A 109 18.79 -23.67 10.28
C ARG A 109 18.22 -24.60 11.36
N ARG A 110 17.32 -24.10 12.21
CA ARG A 110 16.71 -24.88 13.31
C ARG A 110 15.48 -25.66 12.88
N HIS A 111 14.69 -25.11 11.96
CA HIS A 111 13.37 -25.65 11.60
C HIS A 111 13.29 -26.20 10.17
N GLY A 112 14.37 -26.08 9.39
CA GLY A 112 14.40 -26.42 7.97
C GLY A 112 13.87 -25.29 7.07
N THR A 113 14.17 -25.39 5.77
CA THR A 113 13.66 -24.46 4.75
C THR A 113 12.48 -25.11 4.02
N PRO A 114 11.28 -24.49 4.05
CA PRO A 114 10.13 -25.02 3.34
C PRO A 114 10.32 -24.89 1.83
N THR A 115 10.05 -25.97 1.11
CA THR A 115 10.12 -26.07 -0.36
C THR A 115 8.73 -26.12 -1.00
N ILE A 116 7.69 -26.44 -0.22
CA ILE A 116 6.28 -26.42 -0.65
C ILE A 116 5.39 -25.68 0.36
N VAL A 117 4.25 -25.18 -0.10
CA VAL A 117 3.30 -24.41 0.73
C VAL A 117 2.85 -25.17 1.98
N LYS A 118 2.55 -26.47 1.85
CA LYS A 118 2.09 -27.31 2.96
C LYS A 118 3.10 -27.39 4.12
N GLU A 119 4.40 -27.26 3.87
CA GLU A 119 5.41 -27.31 4.92
C GLU A 119 5.35 -26.09 5.84
N LEU A 120 4.84 -24.95 5.35
CA LEU A 120 4.63 -23.73 6.16
C LEU A 120 3.64 -23.95 7.31
N GLU A 121 2.77 -24.96 7.25
CA GLU A 121 1.87 -25.30 8.36
C GLU A 121 2.64 -25.66 9.64
N LYS A 122 3.84 -26.22 9.50
CA LYS A 122 4.73 -26.61 10.60
C LYS A 122 5.60 -25.46 11.11
N HIS A 123 5.54 -24.31 10.45
CA HIS A 123 6.34 -23.14 10.80
C HIS A 123 5.53 -22.09 11.54
N VAL A 124 6.21 -21.38 12.43
CA VAL A 124 5.75 -20.13 13.02
C VAL A 124 5.60 -19.09 11.91
N ARG A 125 4.42 -18.48 11.84
CA ARG A 125 4.02 -17.44 10.89
C ARG A 125 3.60 -16.22 11.68
N LEU A 126 4.22 -15.09 11.36
CA LEU A 126 3.91 -13.82 11.99
C LEU A 126 2.81 -13.09 11.20
N GLY A 127 1.90 -12.46 11.94
CA GLY A 127 0.82 -11.66 11.40
C GLY A 127 1.02 -10.17 11.66
N PHE A 128 0.04 -9.38 11.27
CA PHE A 128 -0.12 -8.01 11.76
C PHE A 128 -1.02 -8.00 12.99
N ASN A 129 -0.78 -7.05 13.90
CA ASN A 129 -1.60 -6.79 15.08
C ASN A 129 -2.77 -5.81 14.83
N TYR A 130 -2.90 -5.29 13.60
CA TYR A 130 -3.98 -4.42 13.18
C TYR A 130 -4.83 -5.09 12.10
N ALA A 131 -6.04 -4.56 11.90
CA ALA A 131 -6.94 -5.02 10.85
C ALA A 131 -6.26 -4.85 9.49
N HIS A 132 -5.90 -5.95 8.85
CA HIS A 132 -5.35 -5.96 7.50
C HIS A 132 -6.36 -6.59 6.56
N SER A 133 -6.36 -6.19 5.29
CA SER A 133 -7.30 -6.72 4.28
C SER A 133 -7.20 -8.25 4.05
N THR A 134 -6.23 -8.93 4.68
CA THR A 134 -6.01 -10.37 4.59
C THR A 134 -5.60 -10.92 5.96
N GLU A 135 -6.47 -11.72 6.57
CA GLU A 135 -6.21 -12.42 7.85
C GLU A 135 -5.34 -13.67 7.69
N THR A 136 -4.99 -14.00 6.45
CA THR A 136 -4.21 -15.17 6.06
C THR A 136 -3.08 -14.77 5.13
N TRP A 137 -2.16 -15.71 4.88
CA TRP A 137 -1.16 -15.60 3.83
C TRP A 137 -1.75 -16.13 2.51
N PRO A 138 -2.09 -15.27 1.53
CA PRO A 138 -2.48 -15.72 0.21
C PRO A 138 -1.23 -16.14 -0.57
N LEU A 139 -1.14 -17.42 -0.89
CA LEU A 139 0.01 -18.03 -1.55
C LEU A 139 -0.41 -18.55 -2.92
N ARG A 140 0.37 -18.20 -3.94
CA ARG A 140 0.20 -18.76 -5.27
C ARG A 140 0.99 -20.06 -5.36
N GLU A 141 0.32 -21.16 -5.66
CA GLU A 141 1.00 -22.44 -5.85
C GLU A 141 1.62 -22.52 -7.26
N ARG A 142 2.74 -23.24 -7.37
CA ARG A 142 3.49 -23.41 -8.64
C ARG A 142 2.66 -24.10 -9.73
N ARG A 143 1.69 -24.94 -9.37
CA ARG A 143 0.81 -25.67 -10.31
C ARG A 143 -0.43 -24.88 -10.73
N GLY A 144 -0.55 -23.61 -10.32
CA GLY A 144 -1.77 -22.84 -10.46
C GLY A 144 -2.73 -23.13 -9.30
N GLY A 145 -3.37 -22.09 -8.79
CA GLY A 145 -4.17 -22.14 -7.56
C GLY A 145 -3.70 -21.14 -6.51
N THR A 146 -4.59 -20.84 -5.56
CA THR A 146 -4.28 -19.99 -4.40
C THR A 146 -4.53 -20.80 -3.15
N ALA A 147 -3.50 -20.97 -2.33
CA ALA A 147 -3.61 -21.48 -0.98
C ALA A 147 -3.72 -20.29 0.00
N SER A 148 -4.44 -20.50 1.10
CA SER A 148 -4.60 -19.51 2.16
C SER A 148 -4.16 -20.16 3.46
N LEU A 149 -3.06 -19.66 4.04
CA LEU A 149 -2.56 -20.19 5.31
C LEU A 149 -2.89 -19.23 6.45
N PRO A 150 -3.51 -19.70 7.55
CA PRO A 150 -3.74 -18.85 8.71
C PRO A 150 -2.40 -18.44 9.34
N ILE A 151 -2.40 -17.28 9.99
CA ILE A 151 -1.30 -16.87 10.86
C ILE A 151 -1.30 -17.80 12.07
N ASN A 152 -0.12 -18.34 12.42
CA ASN A 152 0.07 -19.16 13.61
C ASN A 152 1.46 -18.86 14.18
N GLY A 153 1.52 -18.13 15.27
CA GLY A 153 2.75 -17.78 15.94
C GLY A 153 2.49 -17.07 17.27
N PRO A 154 3.49 -16.99 18.15
CA PRO A 154 3.34 -16.37 19.47
C PRO A 154 3.25 -14.84 19.41
N ALA A 155 3.35 -14.22 18.23
CA ALA A 155 3.34 -12.79 18.04
C ALA A 155 2.49 -12.37 16.84
N ARG A 156 1.90 -11.18 16.96
CA ARG A 156 1.14 -10.44 15.94
C ARG A 156 1.66 -9.01 15.91
#